data_AF-A0A816CTH2-F1
#
_entry.id   AF-A0A816CTH2-F1
#
_cell.length_a   1.000
_cell.length_b   1.000
_cell.length_c   1.000
_cell.angle_alpha   90.00
_cell.angle_beta   90.00
_cell.angle_gamma   90.00
#
_symmetry.space_group_name_H-M   'P 1'
#
loop_
_entity.id
_entity.type
_entity.pdbx_description
1 polymer ?
#
loop_
_entity_poly.entity_id
_entity_poly.type
_entity_poly.pdbx_seq_one_letter_code
_entity_poly.pdbx_strand_id
1 'polypeptide(L)'
;MRDRFSPSNLAVLSSVSSMSPQSKSFLNYDQLLPLASHINCDQNHLFNELQVLQPMLQNKKLSSVNELYHEMIPLQEAFSNMMLMIKAALTIPVSSCTCERAFSKMKLIKTHIRTTMTDERLSDLCILSIERDFNIDFEQVIDQFAVNHNNSRILLR
;
A
#
# COMPACT_ATOMS: atom_id res chain seq x y z
N MET A 1 -20.14 3.05 2.93
CA MET A 1 -18.83 2.48 3.31
C MET A 1 -18.90 0.99 3.62
N ARG A 2 -20.00 0.47 4.22
CA ARG A 2 -20.14 -0.95 4.58
C ARG A 2 -20.19 -1.92 3.39
N ASP A 3 -20.66 -1.48 2.22
CA ASP A 3 -20.74 -2.34 1.02
C ASP A 3 -19.51 -2.27 0.10
N ARG A 4 -18.48 -1.48 0.46
CA ARG A 4 -17.28 -1.32 -0.38
C ARG A 4 -16.26 -2.45 -0.17
N PHE A 5 -16.22 -3.02 1.03
CA PHE A 5 -15.22 -4.03 1.42
C PHE A 5 -15.91 -5.32 1.86
N SER A 6 -15.31 -6.46 1.52
CA SER A 6 -15.74 -7.76 2.01
C SER A 6 -15.65 -7.82 3.55
N PRO A 7 -16.43 -8.69 4.23
CA PRO A 7 -16.37 -8.83 5.68
C PRO A 7 -14.96 -9.19 6.17
N SER A 8 -14.21 -9.99 5.40
CA SER A 8 -12.82 -10.33 5.69
C SER A 8 -11.90 -9.10 5.64
N ASN A 9 -12.04 -8.25 4.63
CA ASN A 9 -11.23 -7.03 4.50
C ASN A 9 -11.56 -6.02 5.61
N LEU A 10 -12.83 -5.93 6.01
CA LEU A 10 -13.23 -5.09 7.14
C LEU A 10 -12.57 -5.57 8.45
N ALA A 11 -12.49 -6.88 8.67
CA ALA A 11 -11.82 -7.46 9.84
C ALA A 11 -10.31 -7.11 9.86
N VAL A 12 -9.64 -7.20 8.71
CA VAL A 12 -8.23 -6.77 8.57
C VAL A 12 -8.09 -5.27 8.85
N LEU A 13 -8.97 -4.42 8.31
CA LEU A 13 -8.91 -2.97 8.53
C LEU A 13 -9.17 -2.60 10.00
N SER A 14 -10.07 -3.30 10.69
CA SER A 14 -10.24 -3.15 12.14
C SER A 14 -9.01 -3.62 12.93
N SER A 15 -8.27 -4.60 12.40
CA SER A 15 -7.00 -5.02 12.99
C SER A 15 -5.91 -3.95 12.81
N VAL A 16 -5.83 -3.33 11.63
CA VAL A 16 -4.88 -2.22 11.39
C VAL A 16 -5.18 -1.04 12.32
N SER A 17 -6.47 -0.73 12.54
CA SER A 17 -6.84 0.39 13.41
C SER A 17 -6.53 0.12 14.89
N SER A 18 -6.63 -1.13 15.34
CA SER A 18 -6.27 -1.55 16.71
C SER A 18 -4.75 -1.54 16.98
N MET A 19 -3.91 -1.41 15.94
CA MET A 19 -2.48 -1.19 16.10
C MET A 19 -2.11 0.27 16.40
N SER A 20 -3.06 1.20 16.35
CA SER A 20 -2.82 2.59 16.71
C SER A 20 -2.83 2.78 18.23
N PRO A 21 -1.82 3.45 18.83
CA PRO A 21 -1.74 3.70 20.28
C PRO A 21 -2.94 4.48 20.87
N GLN A 22 -3.64 5.22 20.02
CA GLN A 22 -4.82 6.02 20.38
C GLN A 22 -6.12 5.20 20.39
N SER A 23 -6.09 3.96 19.89
CA SER A 23 -7.29 3.12 19.84
C SER A 23 -7.63 2.55 21.21
N LYS A 24 -8.94 2.42 21.48
CA LYS A 24 -9.46 1.80 22.73
C LYS A 24 -9.10 0.31 22.85
N SER A 25 -8.68 -0.32 21.74
CA SER A 25 -8.36 -1.74 21.65
C SER A 25 -6.89 -1.95 21.26
N PHE A 26 -6.01 -1.06 21.70
CA PHE A 26 -4.58 -1.11 21.38
C PHE A 26 -3.96 -2.46 21.74
N LEU A 27 -3.36 -3.14 20.75
CA LEU A 27 -2.67 -4.43 20.90
C LEU A 27 -3.54 -5.57 21.46
N ASN A 28 -4.87 -5.53 21.24
CA ASN A 28 -5.73 -6.65 21.61
C ASN A 28 -5.53 -7.84 20.64
N TYR A 29 -5.17 -9.01 21.19
CA TYR A 29 -4.90 -10.22 20.41
C TYR A 29 -6.08 -10.63 19.51
N ASP A 30 -7.31 -10.59 20.04
CA ASP A 30 -8.51 -11.03 19.30
C ASP A 30 -8.75 -10.16 18.07
N GLN A 31 -8.43 -8.87 18.16
CA GLN A 31 -8.55 -7.94 17.04
C GLN A 31 -7.37 -8.01 16.07
N LEU A 32 -6.24 -8.63 16.43
CA LEU A 32 -5.07 -8.75 15.57
C LEU A 32 -5.05 -10.06 14.75
N LEU A 33 -5.81 -11.07 15.17
CA LEU A 33 -5.96 -12.36 14.48
C LEU A 33 -6.27 -12.25 12.98
N PRO A 34 -7.19 -11.38 12.51
CA PRO A 34 -7.48 -11.28 11.08
C PRO A 34 -6.27 -10.81 10.26
N LEU A 35 -5.46 -9.91 10.80
CA LEU A 35 -4.25 -9.43 10.13
C LEU A 35 -3.09 -10.43 10.25
N ALA A 36 -2.97 -11.10 11.39
CA ALA A 36 -1.97 -12.16 11.58
C ALA A 36 -2.19 -13.33 10.62
N SER A 37 -3.45 -13.75 10.44
CA SER A 37 -3.80 -14.77 9.46
C SER A 37 -3.58 -14.30 8.02
N HIS A 38 -3.87 -13.03 7.71
CA HIS A 38 -3.63 -12.49 6.37
C HIS A 38 -2.13 -12.50 5.99
N ILE A 39 -1.23 -12.27 6.95
CA ILE A 39 0.21 -12.19 6.71
C ILE A 39 0.91 -13.55 6.90
N ASN A 40 0.18 -14.60 7.26
CA ASN A 40 0.72 -15.91 7.63
C ASN A 40 1.72 -15.83 8.81
N CYS A 41 1.41 -14.98 9.79
CA CYS A 41 2.19 -14.85 11.02
C CYS A 41 1.91 -16.03 11.97
N ASP A 42 2.92 -16.48 12.72
CA ASP A 42 2.72 -17.47 13.78
C ASP A 42 1.95 -16.85 14.95
N GLN A 43 0.69 -17.27 15.12
CA GLN A 43 -0.23 -16.76 16.12
C GLN A 43 0.24 -17.04 17.56
N ASN A 44 0.88 -18.19 17.78
CA ASN A 44 1.35 -18.57 19.12
C ASN A 44 2.54 -17.72 19.54
N HIS A 45 3.48 -17.50 18.62
CA HIS A 45 4.63 -16.64 18.88
C HIS A 45 4.21 -15.17 19.02
N LEU A 46 3.27 -14.70 18.19
CA LEU A 46 2.68 -13.36 18.33
C LEU A 46 1.99 -13.18 19.69
N PHE A 47 1.25 -14.17 20.18
CA PHE A 47 0.62 -14.11 21.49
C PHE A 47 1.66 -13.92 22.61
N ASN A 48 2.74 -14.72 22.58
CA ASN A 48 3.80 -14.63 23.57
C ASN A 48 4.53 -13.28 23.52
N GLU A 49 4.83 -12.79 22.32
CA GLU A 49 5.41 -11.46 22.10
C GLU A 49 4.51 -10.36 22.68
N LEU A 50 3.19 -10.41 22.44
CA LEU A 50 2.23 -9.42 22.94
C LEU A 50 2.13 -9.40 24.47
N GLN A 51 2.21 -10.55 25.13
CA GLN A 51 2.18 -10.65 26.60
C GLN A 51 3.34 -9.89 27.24
N VAL A 52 4.52 -9.92 26.61
CA VAL A 52 5.70 -9.18 27.08
C VAL A 52 5.63 -7.71 26.65
N LEU A 53 5.16 -7.44 25.45
CA LEU A 53 5.18 -6.11 24.86
C LEU A 53 4.17 -5.15 25.49
N GLN A 54 2.96 -5.63 25.82
CA GLN A 54 1.92 -4.82 26.44
C GLN A 54 2.39 -4.12 27.74
N PRO A 55 2.96 -4.80 28.75
CA PRO A 55 3.47 -4.13 29.95
C PRO A 55 4.69 -3.24 29.67
N MET A 56 5.54 -3.59 28.69
CA MET A 56 6.67 -2.73 28.31
C MET A 56 6.22 -1.37 27.73
N LEU A 57 5.08 -1.35 27.02
CA LEU A 57 4.55 -0.15 26.40
C LEU A 57 3.67 0.70 27.33
N GLN A 58 3.17 0.15 28.44
CA GLN A 58 2.36 0.90 29.43
C GLN A 58 3.09 2.13 30.01
N ASN A 59 4.42 2.09 30.04
CA ASN A 59 5.23 3.18 30.59
C ASN A 59 5.59 4.27 29.56
N LYS A 60 5.23 4.09 28.27
CA LYS A 60 5.57 5.02 27.19
C LYS A 60 4.32 5.68 26.63
N LYS A 61 4.33 7.02 26.55
CA LYS A 61 3.29 7.77 25.82
C LYS A 61 3.59 7.71 24.34
N LEU A 62 2.96 6.78 23.64
CA LEU A 62 3.01 6.69 22.18
C LEU A 62 1.81 7.42 21.59
N SER A 63 2.07 8.34 20.67
CA SER A 63 1.05 9.10 19.96
C SER A 63 0.72 8.48 18.60
N SER A 64 1.69 7.84 17.94
CA SER A 64 1.56 7.42 16.54
C SER A 64 2.13 6.03 16.27
N VAL A 65 1.62 5.33 15.24
CA VAL A 65 2.14 4.02 14.80
C VAL A 65 3.61 4.15 14.34
N ASN A 66 4.01 5.30 13.80
CA ASN A 66 5.40 5.54 13.40
C ASN A 66 6.35 5.64 14.62
N GLU A 67 5.90 6.24 15.72
CA GLU A 67 6.68 6.26 16.97
C GLU A 67 6.81 4.84 17.54
N LEU A 68 5.72 4.06 17.50
CA LEU A 68 5.76 2.65 17.87
C LEU A 68 6.76 1.87 17.00
N TYR A 69 6.79 2.11 15.69
CA TYR A 69 7.76 1.50 14.80
C TYR A 69 9.20 1.81 15.24
N HIS A 70 9.53 3.08 15.49
CA HIS A 70 10.87 3.48 15.91
C HIS A 70 11.32 2.86 17.24
N GLU A 71 10.40 2.73 18.20
CA GLU A 71 10.67 2.07 19.49
C GLU A 71 10.90 0.56 19.35
N MET A 72 10.33 -0.07 18.31
CA MET A 72 10.47 -1.51 18.07
C MET A 72 11.72 -1.87 17.26
N ILE A 73 12.33 -0.92 16.54
CA ILE A 73 13.56 -1.15 15.77
C ILE A 73 14.67 -1.80 16.61
N PRO A 74 15.05 -1.29 17.81
CA PRO A 74 16.11 -1.91 18.60
C PRO A 74 15.73 -3.29 19.14
N LEU A 75 14.44 -3.64 19.16
CA LEU A 75 13.90 -4.88 19.68
C LEU A 75 13.50 -5.86 18.56
N GLN A 76 13.84 -5.56 17.30
CA GLN A 76 13.38 -6.31 16.12
C GLN A 76 13.74 -7.80 16.18
N GLU A 77 14.90 -8.16 16.76
CA GLU A 77 15.31 -9.57 16.88
C GLU A 77 14.46 -10.34 17.89
N ALA A 78 14.00 -9.67 18.95
CA ALA A 78 13.18 -10.28 19.99
C ALA A 78 11.68 -10.31 19.65
N PHE A 79 11.20 -9.37 18.82
CA PHE A 79 9.79 -9.22 18.44
C PHE A 79 9.63 -9.21 16.91
N SER A 80 10.03 -10.31 16.28
CA SER A 80 10.06 -10.45 14.83
C SER A 80 8.66 -10.41 14.21
N ASN A 81 7.68 -11.06 14.85
CA ASN A 81 6.32 -11.13 14.36
C ASN A 81 5.58 -9.82 14.54
N MET A 82 5.74 -9.19 15.71
CA MET A 82 5.13 -7.89 15.96
C MET A 82 5.72 -6.82 15.03
N MET A 83 7.03 -6.83 14.78
CA MET A 83 7.64 -5.94 13.78
C MET A 83 7.04 -6.14 12.37
N LEU A 84 6.78 -7.39 11.98
CA LEU A 84 6.11 -7.69 10.70
C LEU A 84 4.69 -7.12 10.66
N MET A 85 3.93 -7.26 11.75
CA MET A 85 2.58 -6.71 11.88
C MET A 85 2.58 -5.18 11.75
N ILE A 86 3.53 -4.47 12.40
CA ILE A 86 3.63 -3.01 12.29
C ILE A 86 3.95 -2.59 10.86
N LYS A 87 4.93 -3.25 10.24
CA LYS A 87 5.30 -2.96 8.84
C LYS A 87 4.10 -3.10 7.93
N ALA A 88 3.30 -4.16 8.10
CA ALA A 88 2.09 -4.34 7.32
C ALA A 88 1.02 -3.27 7.61
N ALA A 89 0.81 -2.91 8.87
CA ALA A 89 -0.13 -1.83 9.22
C ALA A 89 0.25 -0.49 8.60
N LEU A 90 1.55 -0.21 8.43
CA LEU A 90 2.05 0.99 7.74
C LEU A 90 1.96 0.89 6.21
N THR A 91 2.12 -0.29 5.61
CA THR A 91 2.13 -0.46 4.15
C THR A 91 0.74 -0.62 3.54
N ILE A 92 -0.23 -1.19 4.27
CA ILE A 92 -1.61 -1.39 3.78
C ILE A 92 -2.28 -0.06 3.37
N PRO A 93 -2.25 1.03 4.18
CA PRO A 93 -2.85 2.30 3.79
C PRO A 93 -2.17 2.92 2.56
N VAL A 94 -0.84 2.82 2.48
CA VAL A 94 -0.04 3.38 1.38
C VAL A 94 -0.37 2.65 0.07
N SER A 95 -0.35 1.31 0.09
CA SER A 95 -0.69 0.51 -1.08
C SER A 95 -2.14 0.75 -1.53
N SER A 96 -3.09 0.82 -0.60
CA SER A 96 -4.48 1.15 -0.91
C SER A 96 -4.61 2.52 -1.59
N CYS A 97 -3.94 3.55 -1.09
CA CYS A 97 -3.92 4.88 -1.70
C CYS A 97 -3.35 4.87 -3.13
N THR A 98 -2.25 4.14 -3.36
CA THR A 98 -1.66 4.01 -4.70
C THR A 98 -2.61 3.31 -5.69
N CYS A 99 -3.29 2.25 -5.26
CA CYS A 99 -4.30 1.57 -6.06
C CYS A 99 -5.48 2.51 -6.38
N GLU A 100 -5.98 3.26 -5.40
CA GLU A 100 -7.07 4.24 -5.61
C GLU A 100 -6.67 5.34 -6.61
N ARG A 101 -5.43 5.86 -6.51
CA ARG A 101 -4.87 6.79 -7.49
C ARG A 101 -4.86 6.17 -8.90
N ALA A 102 -4.36 4.95 -9.04
CA ALA A 102 -4.27 4.25 -10.33
C ALA A 102 -5.67 4.02 -10.94
N PHE A 103 -6.62 3.50 -10.16
CA PHE A 103 -8.00 3.29 -10.62
C PHE A 103 -8.71 4.59 -10.99
N SER A 104 -8.45 5.68 -10.25
CA SER A 104 -8.98 7.00 -10.58
C SER A 104 -8.47 7.50 -11.94
N LYS A 105 -7.17 7.34 -12.22
CA LYS A 105 -6.58 7.67 -13.53
C LYS A 105 -7.11 6.76 -14.64
N MET A 106 -7.19 5.46 -14.39
CA MET A 106 -7.71 4.49 -15.35
C MET A 106 -9.16 4.82 -15.74
N LYS A 107 -10.00 5.22 -14.79
CA LYS A 107 -11.38 5.64 -15.05
C LYS A 107 -11.47 6.87 -15.96
N LEU A 108 -10.50 7.78 -15.91
CA LEU A 108 -10.43 8.95 -16.80
C LEU A 108 -9.93 8.58 -18.21
N ILE A 109 -9.03 7.61 -18.32
CA ILE A 109 -8.45 7.17 -19.59
C ILE A 109 -9.44 6.27 -20.36
N LYS A 110 -10.01 5.27 -19.68
CA LYS A 110 -10.96 4.30 -20.24
C LYS A 110 -12.37 4.89 -20.24
N THR A 111 -12.62 5.74 -21.23
CA THR A 111 -13.94 6.34 -21.46
C THR A 111 -14.83 5.42 -22.31
N HIS A 112 -16.15 5.68 -22.31
CA HIS A 112 -17.13 4.90 -23.07
C HIS A 112 -16.81 4.81 -24.59
N ILE A 113 -16.14 5.81 -25.15
CA ILE A 113 -15.77 5.84 -26.58
C ILE A 113 -14.46 5.07 -26.85
N ARG A 114 -13.65 4.80 -25.82
CA ARG A 114 -12.33 4.14 -25.91
C ARG A 114 -12.36 2.70 -25.39
N THR A 115 -13.48 2.00 -25.55
CA THR A 115 -13.67 0.64 -25.03
C THR A 115 -12.93 -0.44 -25.83
N THR A 116 -12.52 -0.16 -27.07
CA THR A 116 -11.84 -1.10 -27.98
C THR A 116 -10.31 -1.10 -27.87
N MET A 117 -9.76 -0.38 -26.90
CA MET A 117 -8.33 -0.25 -26.69
C MET A 117 -7.72 -1.52 -26.07
N THR A 118 -6.50 -1.88 -26.47
CA THR A 118 -5.77 -3.02 -25.90
C THR A 118 -5.36 -2.75 -24.45
N ASP A 119 -5.24 -3.81 -23.65
CA ASP A 119 -4.83 -3.71 -22.25
C ASP A 119 -3.40 -3.18 -22.09
N GLU A 120 -2.49 -3.55 -23.01
CA GLU A 120 -1.12 -3.02 -23.06
C GLU A 120 -1.12 -1.49 -23.18
N ARG A 121 -1.82 -0.97 -24.20
CA ARG A 121 -1.89 0.48 -24.44
C ARG A 121 -2.55 1.19 -23.24
N LEU A 122 -3.53 0.56 -22.58
CA LEU A 122 -4.21 1.13 -21.41
C LEU A 122 -3.25 1.21 -20.22
N SER A 123 -2.47 0.16 -19.99
CA SER A 123 -1.44 0.12 -18.97
C SER A 123 -0.42 1.24 -19.19
N ASP A 124 0.09 1.39 -20.41
CA ASP A 124 1.08 2.43 -20.75
C ASP A 124 0.54 3.84 -20.48
N LEU A 125 -0.70 4.13 -20.92
CA LEU A 125 -1.33 5.42 -20.66
C LEU A 125 -1.59 5.66 -19.17
N CYS A 126 -1.93 4.62 -18.41
CA CYS A 126 -2.11 4.72 -16.97
C CYS A 126 -0.80 5.09 -16.28
N ILE A 127 0.31 4.45 -16.63
CA ILE A 127 1.65 4.75 -16.10
C ILE A 127 2.00 6.21 -16.38
N LEU A 128 1.88 6.67 -17.63
CA LEU A 128 2.14 8.07 -18.00
C LEU A 128 1.26 9.08 -17.24
N SER A 129 0.02 8.70 -16.92
CA SER A 129 -0.93 9.57 -16.20
C SER A 129 -0.71 9.58 -14.69
N ILE A 130 -0.19 8.49 -14.12
CA ILE A 130 0.19 8.37 -12.71
C ILE A 130 1.50 9.12 -12.48
N GLU A 131 2.52 8.88 -13.30
CA GLU A 131 3.89 9.41 -13.19
C GLU A 131 4.09 10.75 -13.92
N ARG A 132 3.06 11.60 -13.96
CA ARG A 132 3.12 12.91 -14.63
C ARG A 132 4.20 13.83 -14.07
N ASP A 133 4.60 13.63 -12.82
CA ASP A 133 5.60 14.45 -12.14
C ASP A 133 7.04 14.13 -12.62
N PHE A 134 7.20 13.09 -13.44
CA PHE A 134 8.46 12.75 -14.07
C PHE A 134 8.72 13.63 -15.30
N ASN A 135 9.88 14.28 -15.36
CA ASN A 135 10.24 15.16 -16.46
C ASN A 135 10.71 14.31 -17.65
N ILE A 136 9.91 14.26 -18.72
CA ILE A 136 10.21 13.48 -19.93
C ILE A 136 10.76 14.43 -20.99
N ASP A 137 11.92 14.10 -21.57
CA ASP A 137 12.45 14.81 -22.72
C ASP A 137 11.70 14.38 -23.99
N PHE A 138 10.82 15.25 -24.48
CA PHE A 138 10.00 14.98 -25.64
C PHE A 138 10.83 14.79 -26.92
N GLU A 139 11.97 15.48 -27.07
CA GLU A 139 12.82 15.34 -28.26
C GLU A 139 13.43 13.93 -28.32
N GLN A 140 13.94 13.44 -27.18
CA GLN A 140 14.47 12.08 -27.10
C GLN A 140 13.41 11.03 -27.44
N VAL A 141 12.16 11.22 -26.98
CA VAL A 141 11.05 10.30 -27.30
C VAL A 141 10.71 10.33 -28.78
N ILE A 142 10.69 11.52 -29.41
CA ILE A 142 10.43 11.68 -30.85
C ILE A 142 11.53 10.99 -31.66
N ASP A 143 12.79 11.20 -31.31
CA ASP A 143 13.93 10.57 -31.99
C ASP A 143 13.87 9.04 -31.89
N GLN A 144 13.60 8.50 -30.70
CA GLN A 144 13.45 7.05 -30.51
C GLN A 144 12.26 6.48 -31.28
N PHE A 145 11.13 7.18 -31.29
CA PHE A 145 9.95 6.78 -32.06
C PHE A 145 10.26 6.75 -33.56
N ALA A 146 10.97 7.76 -34.07
CA ALA A 146 11.37 7.85 -35.47
C ALA A 146 12.32 6.72 -35.90
N VAL A 147 13.28 6.34 -35.04
CA VAL A 147 14.18 5.19 -35.29
C VAL A 147 13.40 3.88 -35.35
N ASN A 148 12.42 3.70 -34.46
CA ASN A 148 11.65 2.47 -34.40
C ASN A 148 10.58 2.37 -35.50
N HIS A 149 10.14 3.49 -36.08
CA HIS A 149 9.06 3.55 -37.07
C HIS A 149 9.53 4.30 -38.34
N ASN A 150 10.18 3.56 -39.25
CA ASN A 150 10.78 4.09 -40.49
C ASN A 150 9.83 4.86 -41.44
N ASN A 151 8.50 4.80 -41.25
CA ASN A 151 7.50 5.44 -42.11
C ASN A 151 6.95 6.79 -41.58
N SER A 152 7.49 7.33 -40.49
CA SER A 152 6.88 8.49 -39.78
C SER A 152 7.50 9.86 -40.09
N ARG A 153 8.46 9.96 -41.02
CA ARG A 153 9.00 11.25 -41.46
C ARG A 153 8.01 11.95 -42.41
N ILE A 154 7.15 12.81 -41.87
CA ILE A 154 6.56 13.88 -42.69
C ILE A 154 7.65 14.96 -42.81
N LEU A 155 8.46 14.87 -43.86
CA LEU A 155 9.35 15.95 -44.28
C LEU A 155 8.47 17.09 -44.78
N LEU A 156 8.20 18.08 -43.94
CA LEU A 156 7.67 19.36 -44.38
C LEU A 156 8.80 20.07 -45.13
N ARG A 157 8.70 20.07 -46.46
CA ARG A 157 9.58 20.79 -47.39
C ARG A 157 9.14 22.24 -47.53
#